data_AF-A0A9K3H496-F1
#
_entry.id   AF-A0A9K3H496-F1
#
_cell.length_a   1.000
_cell.length_b   1.000
_cell.length_c   1.000
_cell.angle_alpha   90.00
_cell.angle_beta   90.00
_cell.angle_gamma   90.00
#
_symmetry.space_group_name_H-M   'P 1'
#
loop_
_entity.id
_entity.type
_entity.pdbx_description
1 polymer ?
#
loop_
_entity_poly.entity_id
_entity_poly.type
_entity_poly.pdbx_seq_one_letter_code
_entity_poly.pdbx_strand_id
1 'polypeptide(L)'
;MYCDCCKTSIFYLHRTCPECHYDLCLQCCLELRDGNPQINKQLGDCIVQKKKAVPEEVINHDLKSLEDGRISCPPESMGGCGRGILRLVHLKPLKWVPNLLESTLKLLKHHKLEEDMREILVEWCTCSDFIKKKKKSDAIISYVKLLLVKIPMIITCIVHVLWTFYLEI
;
A
#
# COMPACT_ATOMS: atom_id res chain seq x y z
N MET A 1 -9.35 -20.65 -0.38
CA MET A 1 -8.01 -20.35 -0.92
C MET A 1 -7.04 -20.30 0.24
N TYR A 2 -5.86 -20.89 0.10
CA TYR A 2 -4.88 -21.05 1.18
C TYR A 2 -3.50 -20.59 0.71
N CYS A 3 -2.68 -20.11 1.63
CA CYS A 3 -1.29 -19.77 1.38
C CYS A 3 -0.46 -21.04 1.15
N ASP A 4 0.30 -21.12 0.07
CA ASP A 4 1.15 -22.27 -0.21
C ASP A 4 2.35 -22.37 0.74
N CYS A 5 2.75 -21.27 1.37
CA CYS A 5 3.82 -21.25 2.37
C CYS A 5 3.33 -21.69 3.76
N CYS A 6 2.40 -20.95 4.37
CA CYS A 6 1.98 -21.20 5.76
C CYS A 6 0.67 -21.99 5.91
N LYS A 7 0.00 -22.34 4.81
CA LYS A 7 -1.27 -23.06 4.77
C LYS A 7 -2.46 -22.36 5.45
N THR A 8 -2.30 -21.11 5.88
CA THR A 8 -3.39 -20.28 6.42
C THR A 8 -4.37 -19.85 5.32
N SER A 9 -5.65 -19.74 5.65
CA SER A 9 -6.68 -19.22 4.74
C SER A 9 -6.43 -17.78 4.34
N ILE A 10 -6.62 -17.46 3.06
CA ILE A 10 -6.47 -16.11 2.51
C ILE A 10 -7.86 -15.48 2.36
N PHE A 11 -8.04 -14.23 2.81
CA PHE A 11 -9.35 -13.54 2.81
C PHE A 11 -9.47 -12.34 1.85
N TYR A 12 -8.43 -11.53 1.71
CA TYR A 12 -8.52 -10.25 0.98
C TYR A 12 -7.47 -10.11 -0.13
N LEU A 13 -6.22 -9.96 0.27
CA LEU A 13 -5.09 -9.71 -0.61
C LEU A 13 -4.06 -10.83 -0.43
N HIS A 14 -3.46 -11.22 -1.54
CA HIS A 14 -2.37 -12.20 -1.58
C HIS A 14 -1.52 -11.92 -2.82
N ARG A 15 -0.35 -12.54 -2.92
CA ARG A 15 0.42 -12.54 -4.15
C ARG A 15 0.38 -13.90 -4.81
N THR A 16 0.19 -13.93 -6.13
CA THR A 16 0.11 -15.17 -6.91
C THR A 16 1.19 -15.18 -7.99
N CYS A 17 1.82 -16.33 -8.20
CA CYS A 17 2.67 -16.56 -9.35
C CYS A 17 1.79 -16.78 -10.59
N PRO A 18 1.90 -15.98 -11.66
CA PRO A 18 1.11 -16.20 -12.87
C PRO A 18 1.52 -17.47 -13.64
N GLU A 19 2.69 -18.04 -13.36
CA GLU A 19 3.21 -19.22 -14.06
C GLU A 19 2.75 -20.53 -13.41
N CYS A 20 2.87 -20.65 -12.09
CA CYS A 20 2.57 -21.89 -11.36
C CYS A 20 1.44 -21.77 -10.35
N HIS A 21 0.80 -20.60 -10.27
CA HIS A 21 -0.30 -20.32 -9.33
C HIS A 21 0.08 -20.47 -7.85
N TYR A 22 1.36 -20.31 -7.52
CA TYR A 22 1.83 -20.26 -6.13
C TYR A 22 1.26 -19.03 -5.41
N ASP A 23 0.46 -19.25 -4.39
CA ASP A 23 -0.27 -18.23 -3.63
C ASP A 23 0.39 -17.94 -2.28
N LEU A 24 0.68 -16.68 -2.01
CA LEU A 24 1.37 -16.22 -0.80
C LEU A 24 0.55 -15.17 -0.06
N CYS A 25 0.26 -15.41 1.22
CA CYS A 25 -0.46 -14.42 2.04
C CYS A 25 0.41 -13.20 2.37
N LEU A 26 -0.23 -12.09 2.75
CA LEU A 26 0.48 -10.85 3.08
C LEU A 26 1.45 -11.00 4.27
N GLN A 27 1.13 -11.86 5.24
CA GLN A 27 2.00 -12.10 6.38
C GLN A 27 3.33 -12.71 5.94
N CYS A 28 3.29 -13.80 5.16
CA CYS A 28 4.50 -14.39 4.60
C CYS A 28 5.23 -13.44 3.64
N CYS A 29 4.50 -12.57 2.92
CA CYS A 29 5.11 -11.53 2.10
C CYS A 29 5.94 -10.53 2.91
N LEU A 30 5.52 -10.19 4.14
CA LEU A 30 6.26 -9.29 5.03
C LEU A 30 7.52 -9.98 5.57
N GLU A 31 7.37 -11.22 6.04
CA GLU A 31 8.49 -12.01 6.57
C GLU A 31 9.61 -12.20 5.55
N LEU A 32 9.27 -12.38 4.27
CA LEU A 32 10.24 -12.46 3.18
C LEU A 32 10.96 -11.12 2.90
N ARG A 33 10.28 -9.99 3.08
CA ARG A 33 10.89 -8.66 2.92
C ARG A 33 11.82 -8.32 4.06
N ASP A 34 11.43 -8.71 5.26
CA ASP A 34 12.21 -8.48 6.48
C ASP A 34 13.42 -9.42 6.57
N GLY A 35 13.60 -10.32 5.58
CA GLY A 35 14.71 -11.26 5.52
C GLY A 35 14.64 -12.34 6.61
N ASN A 36 13.46 -12.58 7.19
CA ASN A 36 13.23 -13.58 8.22
C ASN A 36 12.09 -14.54 7.81
N PRO A 37 12.29 -15.34 6.76
CA PRO A 37 11.30 -16.32 6.35
C PRO A 37 11.13 -17.39 7.44
N GLN A 38 10.01 -17.36 8.18
CA GLN A 38 9.64 -18.47 9.05
C GLN A 38 9.00 -19.59 8.20
N ILE A 39 9.84 -20.30 7.45
CA ILE A 39 9.43 -21.47 6.69
C ILE A 39 9.05 -22.58 7.69
N ASN A 40 7.83 -23.12 7.54
CA ASN A 40 7.25 -24.24 8.28
C ASN A 40 6.84 -23.97 9.75
N LYS A 41 5.86 -23.10 9.98
CA LYS A 41 4.91 -23.35 11.09
C LYS A 41 3.73 -24.14 10.56
N GLN A 42 3.73 -25.44 10.80
CA GLN A 42 2.46 -26.17 10.84
C GLN A 42 1.62 -25.60 11.99
N LEU A 43 0.33 -25.46 11.73
CA LEU A 43 -0.70 -24.90 12.59
C LEU A 43 -0.67 -25.50 14.01
N GLY A 44 -0.30 -24.67 14.98
CA GLY A 44 -0.40 -24.93 16.41
C GLY A 44 0.40 -23.89 17.17
N ASP A 45 -0.26 -23.16 18.06
CA ASP A 45 0.34 -22.28 19.07
C ASP A 45 0.75 -20.87 18.63
N CYS A 46 -0.26 -20.00 18.62
CA CYS A 46 -0.09 -18.61 18.99
C CYS A 46 0.14 -18.48 20.51
N ILE A 47 1.29 -18.85 21.09
CA ILE A 47 1.82 -18.25 22.34
C ILE A 47 3.36 -18.25 22.31
N VAL A 48 3.92 -17.10 22.68
CA VAL A 48 5.32 -16.82 23.01
C VAL A 48 6.00 -18.00 23.74
N GLN A 49 7.16 -18.48 23.24
CA GLN A 49 8.45 -18.61 23.97
C GLN A 49 9.45 -19.61 23.34
N LYS A 50 10.66 -19.09 23.06
CA LYS A 50 12.02 -19.64 23.29
C LYS A 50 12.45 -21.06 22.82
N LYS A 51 13.36 -21.05 21.82
CA LYS A 51 14.58 -21.87 21.55
C LYS A 51 14.52 -23.41 21.62
N LYS A 52 15.05 -24.06 20.57
CA LYS A 52 16.28 -24.89 20.63
C LYS A 52 16.86 -25.18 19.23
N ALA A 53 18.19 -25.19 19.17
CA ALA A 53 19.03 -25.38 17.97
C ALA A 53 19.24 -26.88 17.66
N VAL A 54 19.26 -27.24 16.36
CA VAL A 54 19.69 -28.54 15.78
C VAL A 54 20.23 -28.28 14.35
N PRO A 55 21.20 -29.07 13.84
CA PRO A 55 22.37 -28.60 13.10
C PRO A 55 22.22 -28.18 11.63
N GLU A 56 23.27 -27.45 11.28
CA GLU A 56 23.72 -26.80 10.07
C GLU A 56 23.91 -27.76 8.87
N GLU A 57 22.92 -27.77 7.97
CA GLU A 57 23.15 -27.97 6.53
C GLU A 57 21.96 -27.35 5.75
N VAL A 58 21.74 -26.05 5.97
CA VAL A 58 20.64 -25.31 5.34
C VAL A 58 21.18 -24.64 4.08
N ILE A 59 20.82 -25.23 2.95
CA ILE A 59 21.00 -24.70 1.60
C ILE A 59 20.67 -23.21 1.62
N ASN A 60 21.65 -22.40 1.20
CA ASN A 60 21.58 -20.95 1.08
C ASN A 60 20.59 -20.57 -0.06
N HIS A 61 19.30 -20.86 0.12
CA HIS A 61 18.23 -20.40 -0.75
C HIS A 61 17.66 -19.12 -0.13
N ASP A 62 18.39 -18.03 -0.34
CA ASP A 62 17.97 -16.67 -0.06
C ASP A 62 16.74 -16.31 -0.91
N LEU A 63 15.57 -16.78 -0.49
CA LEU A 63 14.29 -16.27 -0.98
C LEU A 63 14.08 -14.89 -0.35
N LYS A 64 14.77 -13.89 -0.90
CA LYS A 64 14.67 -12.49 -0.51
C LYS A 64 13.80 -11.74 -1.50
N SER A 65 13.16 -10.67 -1.05
CA SER A 65 12.61 -9.70 -2.00
C SER A 65 13.72 -9.05 -2.82
N LEU A 66 13.42 -8.74 -4.08
CA LEU A 66 14.25 -7.90 -4.93
C LEU A 66 14.39 -6.49 -4.30
N GLU A 67 15.41 -5.74 -4.70
CA GLU A 67 15.67 -4.38 -4.17
C GLU A 67 14.47 -3.43 -4.33
N ASP A 68 13.64 -3.64 -5.36
CA ASP A 68 12.42 -2.87 -5.61
C ASP A 68 11.20 -3.38 -4.81
N GLY A 69 11.41 -4.36 -3.93
CA GLY A 69 10.38 -4.99 -3.14
C GLY A 69 9.48 -5.94 -3.93
N ARG A 70 9.83 -6.41 -5.13
CA ARG A 70 9.14 -7.57 -5.72
C ARG A 70 9.58 -8.86 -5.03
N ILE A 71 8.71 -9.87 -5.06
CA ILE A 71 8.98 -11.19 -4.46
C ILE A 71 9.03 -12.19 -5.61
N SER A 72 10.16 -12.88 -5.76
CA SER A 72 10.31 -13.99 -6.71
C SER A 72 9.47 -15.18 -6.24
N CYS A 73 9.00 -15.96 -7.21
CA CYS A 73 8.36 -17.22 -6.92
C CYS A 73 9.39 -18.18 -6.27
N PRO A 74 9.05 -18.88 -5.19
CA PRO A 74 9.94 -19.85 -4.57
C PRO A 74 10.41 -20.93 -5.55
N PRO A 75 11.53 -21.63 -5.28
CA PRO A 75 11.95 -22.78 -6.08
C PRO A 75 10.97 -23.96 -5.95
N GLU A 76 11.13 -24.97 -6.81
CA GLU A 76 10.31 -26.19 -6.84
C GLU A 76 10.33 -26.95 -5.51
N SER A 77 11.44 -26.92 -4.77
CA SER A 77 11.54 -27.51 -3.43
C SER A 77 10.58 -26.91 -2.40
N MET A 78 10.10 -25.69 -2.64
CA MET A 78 9.10 -25.00 -1.82
C MET A 78 7.72 -24.93 -2.51
N GLY A 79 7.54 -25.66 -3.62
CA GLY A 79 6.30 -25.70 -4.39
C GLY A 79 6.13 -24.57 -5.43
N GLY A 80 7.11 -23.68 -5.60
CA GLY A 80 7.07 -22.63 -6.62
C GLY A 80 7.83 -23.01 -7.90
N CYS A 81 7.93 -22.09 -8.87
CA CYS A 81 8.64 -22.34 -10.15
C CYS A 81 10.06 -21.75 -10.22
N GLY A 82 10.47 -20.95 -9.23
CA GLY A 82 11.78 -20.28 -9.17
C GLY A 82 12.01 -19.15 -10.19
N ARG A 83 11.11 -18.96 -11.17
CA ARG A 83 11.31 -18.03 -12.29
C ARG A 83 10.32 -16.85 -12.31
N GLY A 84 9.10 -17.06 -11.83
CA GLY A 84 8.04 -16.04 -11.87
C GLY A 84 8.20 -14.94 -10.80
N ILE A 85 7.49 -13.84 -10.98
CA ILE A 85 7.34 -12.78 -9.96
C ILE A 85 5.92 -12.82 -9.40
N LEU A 86 5.79 -12.90 -8.08
CA LEU A 86 4.49 -12.93 -7.41
C LEU A 86 3.78 -11.58 -7.51
N ARG A 87 2.59 -11.55 -8.14
CA ARG A 87 1.77 -10.35 -8.35
C ARG A 87 0.69 -10.23 -7.29
N LEU A 88 0.43 -9.02 -6.80
CA LEU A 88 -0.64 -8.78 -5.83
C LEU A 88 -2.01 -8.95 -6.49
N VAL A 89 -2.86 -9.80 -5.92
CA VAL A 89 -4.21 -10.15 -6.38
C VAL A 89 -5.22 -9.93 -5.26
N HIS A 90 -6.43 -9.54 -5.63
CA HIS A 90 -7.56 -9.35 -4.74
C HIS A 90 -8.58 -10.49 -4.88
N LEU A 91 -8.97 -11.12 -3.78
CA LEU A 91 -9.93 -12.24 -3.76
C LEU A 91 -11.35 -11.83 -4.15
N LYS A 92 -11.79 -10.64 -3.73
CA LYS A 92 -13.11 -10.11 -4.11
C LYS A 92 -13.03 -9.31 -5.41
N PRO A 93 -14.04 -9.38 -6.29
CA PRO A 93 -14.10 -8.55 -7.49
C PRO A 93 -14.06 -7.06 -7.12
N LEU A 94 -13.35 -6.25 -7.92
CA LEU A 94 -13.06 -4.81 -7.74
C LEU A 94 -14.25 -3.94 -7.28
N LYS A 95 -15.49 -4.39 -7.49
CA LYS A 95 -16.72 -3.70 -7.07
C LYS A 95 -17.07 -3.84 -5.58
N TRP A 96 -16.35 -4.64 -4.80
CA TRP A 96 -16.65 -4.81 -3.37
C TRP A 96 -16.38 -3.56 -2.54
N VAL A 97 -15.31 -2.79 -2.82
CA VAL A 97 -15.01 -1.55 -2.08
C VAL A 97 -16.06 -0.48 -2.33
N PRO A 98 -16.44 -0.16 -3.58
CA PRO A 98 -17.54 0.77 -3.84
C PRO A 98 -18.86 0.33 -3.19
N ASN A 99 -19.21 -0.96 -3.29
CA ASN A 99 -20.45 -1.48 -2.70
C ASN A 99 -20.44 -1.43 -1.16
N LEU A 100 -19.29 -1.71 -0.53
CA LEU A 100 -19.12 -1.59 0.90
C LEU A 100 -19.24 -0.12 1.34
N LEU A 101 -18.56 0.78 0.62
CA LEU A 101 -18.62 2.22 0.90
C LEU A 101 -20.05 2.75 0.76
N GLU A 102 -20.77 2.37 -0.29
CA GLU A 102 -22.17 2.76 -0.48
C GLU A 102 -23.07 2.23 0.66
N SER A 103 -22.86 0.98 1.07
CA SER A 103 -23.63 0.37 2.17
C SER A 103 -23.33 1.05 3.51
N THR A 104 -22.06 1.34 3.80
CA THR A 104 -21.65 2.08 5.00
C THR A 104 -22.20 3.49 4.99
N LEU A 105 -22.15 4.22 3.85
CA LEU A 105 -22.74 5.55 3.72
C LEU A 105 -24.25 5.54 3.91
N LYS A 106 -24.96 4.49 3.44
CA LYS A 106 -26.39 4.31 3.72
C LYS A 106 -26.64 4.14 5.22
N LEU A 107 -25.84 3.35 5.93
CA LEU A 107 -25.95 3.19 7.39
C LEU A 107 -25.64 4.50 8.14
N LEU A 108 -24.61 5.23 7.71
CA LEU A 108 -24.25 6.53 8.28
C LEU A 108 -25.31 7.60 8.05
N LYS A 109 -26.08 7.54 6.96
CA LYS A 109 -27.24 8.43 6.76
C LYS A 109 -28.36 8.19 7.78
N HIS A 110 -28.45 6.99 8.35
CA HIS A 110 -29.49 6.65 9.33
C HIS A 110 -29.04 6.86 10.78
N HIS A 111 -27.74 6.93 11.03
CA HIS A 111 -27.17 7.20 12.36
C HIS A 111 -26.43 8.55 12.34
N LYS A 112 -26.96 9.58 13.02
CA LYS A 112 -26.27 10.88 13.21
C LYS A 112 -24.96 10.69 13.98
N LEU A 113 -23.91 10.29 13.30
CA LEU A 113 -22.54 10.20 13.78
C LEU A 113 -21.69 11.27 13.09
N GLU A 114 -22.11 12.54 13.19
CA GLU A 114 -21.34 13.63 12.57
C GLU A 114 -20.11 14.06 13.38
N GLU A 115 -19.95 13.61 14.63
CA GLU A 115 -18.87 14.09 15.48
C GLU A 115 -17.69 13.11 15.65
N ASP A 116 -17.91 11.79 15.67
CA ASP A 116 -16.85 10.84 16.11
C ASP A 116 -16.02 10.19 14.98
N MET A 117 -16.38 10.35 13.71
CA MET A 117 -15.72 9.59 12.62
C MET A 117 -14.53 10.28 11.96
N ARG A 118 -14.22 11.53 12.30
CA ARG A 118 -13.11 12.28 11.66
C ARG A 118 -11.73 11.74 12.02
N GLU A 119 -11.58 11.00 13.12
CA GLU A 119 -10.28 10.50 13.58
C GLU A 119 -9.96 9.07 13.15
N ILE A 120 -10.94 8.26 12.76
CA ILE A 120 -10.77 6.79 12.64
C ILE A 120 -10.14 6.34 11.29
N LEU A 121 -10.06 7.20 10.27
CA LEU A 121 -9.68 6.76 8.91
C LEU A 121 -8.19 6.87 8.53
N VAL A 122 -7.30 7.35 9.41
CA VAL A 122 -5.93 7.75 8.96
C VAL A 122 -4.80 6.84 9.47
N GLU A 123 -5.03 5.97 10.45
CA GLU A 123 -3.91 5.31 11.15
C GLU A 123 -3.78 3.80 10.95
N TRP A 124 -4.36 3.22 9.89
CA TRP A 124 -4.30 1.76 9.76
C TRP A 124 -2.95 1.22 9.20
N CYS A 125 -2.06 2.08 8.69
CA CYS A 125 -0.83 1.59 8.07
C CYS A 125 0.38 2.50 8.31
N THR A 126 1.53 1.89 8.60
CA THR A 126 2.86 2.54 8.56
C THR A 126 3.21 3.06 7.15
N CYS A 127 2.51 2.63 6.09
CA CYS A 127 2.60 3.23 4.76
C CYS A 127 1.82 4.55 4.61
N SER A 128 1.07 5.00 5.62
CA SER A 128 0.27 6.24 5.58
C SER A 128 1.12 7.49 5.32
N ASP A 129 2.41 7.46 5.66
CA ASP A 129 3.34 8.57 5.37
C ASP A 129 3.58 8.77 3.86
N PHE A 130 3.38 7.72 3.05
CA PHE A 130 3.43 7.82 1.59
C PHE A 130 2.24 8.60 1.02
N ILE A 131 1.05 8.44 1.63
CA ILE A 131 -0.16 9.19 1.24
C ILE A 131 -0.09 10.65 1.69
N LYS A 132 0.47 10.93 2.88
CA LYS A 132 0.73 12.30 3.34
C LYS A 132 1.66 13.06 2.39
N LYS A 133 2.69 12.41 1.85
CA LYS A 133 3.61 13.01 0.85
C LYS A 133 2.89 13.42 -0.44
N LYS A 134 1.91 12.64 -0.91
CA LYS A 134 1.13 12.92 -2.14
C LYS A 134 0.21 14.14 -1.98
N LYS A 135 -0.40 14.34 -0.80
CA LYS A 135 -1.21 15.55 -0.52
C LYS A 135 -0.36 16.83 -0.49
N LYS A 136 0.91 16.74 -0.07
CA LYS A 136 1.82 17.90 -0.05
C LYS A 136 2.16 18.38 -1.46
N SER A 137 2.33 17.48 -2.43
CA SER A 137 2.51 17.86 -3.84
C SER A 137 1.25 18.52 -4.43
N ASP A 138 0.05 18.06 -4.05
CA ASP A 138 -1.20 18.65 -4.55
C ASP A 138 -1.43 20.08 -4.05
N ALA A 139 -1.02 20.38 -2.81
CA ALA A 139 -1.05 21.74 -2.25
C ALA A 139 -0.09 22.70 -2.97
N ILE A 140 1.12 22.23 -3.33
CA ILE A 140 2.09 23.00 -4.10
C ILE A 140 1.56 23.30 -5.50
N ILE A 141 0.96 22.30 -6.17
CA ILE A 141 0.32 22.47 -7.49
C ILE A 141 -0.82 23.50 -7.42
N SER A 142 -1.61 23.50 -6.34
CA SER A 142 -2.68 24.49 -6.12
C SER A 142 -2.13 25.91 -5.96
N TYR A 143 -1.09 26.09 -5.13
CA TYR A 143 -0.45 27.38 -4.90
C TYR A 143 0.20 27.95 -6.17
N VAL A 144 0.91 27.12 -6.93
CA VAL A 144 1.52 27.53 -8.22
C VAL A 144 0.45 27.94 -9.23
N LYS A 145 -0.67 27.24 -9.32
CA LYS A 145 -1.81 27.64 -10.17
C LYS A 145 -2.40 28.99 -9.74
N LEU A 146 -2.54 29.24 -8.43
CA LEU A 146 -3.01 30.51 -7.89
C LEU A 146 -2.08 31.68 -8.24
N LEU A 147 -0.76 31.48 -8.17
CA LEU A 147 0.22 32.47 -8.58
C LEU A 147 0.15 32.75 -10.08
N LEU A 148 0.09 31.72 -10.93
CA LEU A 148 0.00 31.90 -12.38
C LEU A 148 -1.27 32.64 -12.82
N VAL A 149 -2.38 32.51 -12.08
CA VAL A 149 -3.62 33.25 -12.35
C VAL A 149 -3.57 34.70 -11.83
N LYS A 150 -2.91 34.94 -10.67
CA LYS A 150 -2.88 36.28 -10.05
C LYS A 150 -1.77 37.18 -10.59
N ILE A 151 -0.63 36.63 -11.00
CA ILE A 151 0.49 37.38 -11.58
C ILE A 151 0.06 38.27 -12.77
N PRO A 152 -0.69 37.78 -13.78
CA PRO A 152 -1.11 38.64 -14.89
C PRO A 152 -2.03 39.77 -14.45
N MET A 153 -2.92 39.55 -13.47
CA MET A 153 -3.77 40.62 -12.92
C MET A 153 -2.92 41.70 -12.21
N ILE A 154 -1.91 41.28 -11.45
CA ILE A 154 -0.99 42.20 -10.76
C ILE A 154 -0.18 43.00 -11.79
N ILE A 155 0.34 42.35 -12.83
CA ILE A 155 1.08 43.02 -13.91
C ILE A 155 0.17 44.04 -14.62
N THR A 156 -1.07 43.67 -14.96
CA THR A 156 -2.01 44.62 -15.60
C THR A 156 -2.30 45.84 -14.71
N CYS A 157 -2.43 45.65 -13.40
CA CYS A 157 -2.62 46.77 -12.47
C CYS A 157 -1.38 47.67 -12.42
N ILE A 158 -0.18 47.10 -12.37
CA ILE A 158 1.08 47.89 -12.33
C ILE A 158 1.25 48.69 -13.63
N VAL A 159 1.03 48.06 -14.79
CA VAL A 159 1.12 48.75 -16.08
C VAL A 159 0.10 49.88 -16.17
N HIS A 160 -1.13 49.67 -15.69
CA HIS A 160 -2.16 50.70 -15.69
C HIS A 160 -1.80 51.87 -14.79
N VAL A 161 -1.30 51.61 -13.57
CA VAL A 161 -0.84 52.66 -12.64
C VAL A 161 0.33 53.44 -13.25
N LEU A 162 1.33 52.76 -13.81
CA LEU A 162 2.46 53.43 -14.45
C LEU A 162 2.02 54.26 -15.67
N TRP A 163 1.06 53.77 -16.44
CA TRP A 163 0.49 54.49 -17.58
C TRP A 163 -0.28 55.75 -17.15
N THR A 164 -1.08 55.68 -16.08
CA THR A 164 -1.79 56.87 -15.54
C THR A 164 -0.80 57.91 -15.02
N PHE A 165 0.25 57.48 -14.31
CA PHE A 165 1.28 58.39 -13.81
C PHE A 165 2.08 59.06 -14.93
N TYR A 166 2.31 58.35 -16.05
CA TYR A 166 3.08 58.90 -17.18
C TYR A 166 2.25 59.85 -18.07
N LEU A 167 0.93 59.69 -18.13
CA LEU A 167 0.04 60.59 -18.89
C LEU A 167 -0.28 61.90 -18.16
N GLU A 168 -0.07 61.97 -16.85
CA GLU A 168 -0.32 63.17 -16.02
C GLU A 168 0.93 64.08 -15.85
N ILE A 169 2.05 63.74 -16.52
CA ILE A 169 3.28 64.54 -16.60
C ILE A 169 3.42 65.12 -18.01
#